data_AF-A0AAU9IJ46-F1
#
_entry.id   AF-A0AAU9IJ46-F1
#
_cell.length_a   1.000
_cell.length_b   1.000
_cell.length_c   1.000
_cell.angle_alpha   90.00
_cell.angle_beta   90.00
_cell.angle_gamma   90.00
#
_symmetry.space_group_name_H-M   'P 1'
#
loop_
_entity.id
_entity.type
_entity.pdbx_description
1 polymer ?
#
loop_
_entity_poly.entity_id
_entity_poly.type
_entity_poly.pdbx_seq_one_letter_code
_entity_poly.pdbx_strand_id
1 'polypeptide(L)'
;MKGIDSEIFDLNAKYNQLYINFPNSRESLYLYSSYTSNITYEIEKSNLIEVKLRALERNLSNPLNDLNNFSWFNESNGILIISNETDNFGEILYASQKSAEIFSLPLKKIISDNFFNFIDLYYKEKVKEEAKRFVQFSSVSEMDLIKGFF
;
A
#
# COMPACT_ATOMS: atom_id res chain seq x y z
N MET A 1 3.31 -8.11 -51.86
CA MET A 1 3.09 -8.10 -50.39
C MET A 1 4.20 -7.30 -49.70
N LYS A 2 4.22 -5.98 -49.91
CA LYS A 2 4.98 -5.01 -49.10
C LYS A 2 3.92 -4.10 -48.47
N GLY A 3 3.42 -4.43 -47.29
CA GLY A 3 2.31 -3.66 -46.71
C GLY A 3 2.29 -3.81 -45.20
N ILE A 4 1.89 -4.98 -44.73
CA ILE A 4 1.61 -5.18 -43.29
C ILE A 4 2.89 -5.29 -42.45
N ASP A 5 3.90 -6.05 -42.91
CA ASP A 5 5.13 -6.27 -42.12
C ASP A 5 5.96 -4.99 -41.96
N SER A 6 5.93 -4.10 -42.97
CA SER A 6 6.58 -2.79 -42.94
C SER A 6 5.90 -1.85 -41.94
N GLU A 7 4.57 -1.88 -41.91
CA GLU A 7 3.77 -1.05 -41.01
C GLU A 7 3.89 -1.52 -39.56
N ILE A 8 3.89 -2.84 -39.33
CA ILE A 8 4.12 -3.43 -37.99
C ILE A 8 5.54 -3.10 -37.50
N PHE A 9 6.54 -3.14 -38.38
CA PHE A 9 7.92 -2.78 -38.01
C PHE A 9 8.04 -1.30 -37.62
N ASP A 10 7.42 -0.39 -38.39
CA ASP A 10 7.39 1.04 -38.06
C ASP A 10 6.60 1.34 -36.78
N LEU A 11 5.49 0.62 -36.54
CA LEU A 11 4.74 0.72 -35.28
C LEU A 11 5.61 0.32 -34.09
N ASN A 12 6.30 -0.82 -34.20
CA ASN A 12 7.17 -1.33 -33.14
C ASN A 12 8.27 -0.31 -32.80
N ALA A 13 8.88 0.30 -33.82
CA ALA A 13 9.89 1.34 -33.63
C ALA A 13 9.34 2.56 -32.86
N LYS A 14 8.14 3.05 -33.21
CA LYS A 14 7.50 4.19 -32.53
C LYS A 14 7.13 3.89 -31.09
N TYR A 15 6.57 2.72 -30.82
CA TYR A 15 6.24 2.27 -29.46
C TYR A 15 7.49 2.08 -28.60
N ASN A 16 8.56 1.52 -29.15
CA ASN A 16 9.86 1.41 -28.47
C ASN A 16 10.46 2.79 -28.19
N GLN A 17 10.41 3.73 -29.14
CA GLN A 17 10.87 5.09 -28.93
C GLN A 17 10.10 5.80 -27.81
N LEU A 18 8.77 5.65 -27.76
CA LEU A 18 7.94 6.18 -26.69
C LEU A 18 8.34 5.62 -25.33
N TYR A 19 8.56 4.30 -25.24
CA TYR A 19 9.01 3.65 -24.01
C TYR A 19 10.41 4.10 -23.56
N ILE A 20 11.35 4.27 -24.49
CA ILE A 20 12.73 4.69 -24.21
C ILE A 20 12.80 6.16 -23.80
N ASN A 21 12.07 7.04 -24.50
CA ASN A 21 12.13 8.48 -24.27
C ASN A 21 11.30 8.91 -23.05
N PHE A 22 10.23 8.18 -22.73
CA PHE A 22 9.33 8.50 -21.63
C PHE A 22 9.06 7.29 -20.73
N PRO A 23 10.10 6.69 -20.13
CA PRO A 23 10.00 5.40 -19.43
C PRO A 23 9.14 5.44 -18.16
N ASN A 24 8.81 6.64 -17.66
CA ASN A 24 8.01 6.87 -16.45
C ASN A 24 6.68 7.57 -16.74
N SER A 25 6.36 7.84 -18.00
CA SER A 25 5.05 8.40 -18.38
C SER A 25 3.99 7.30 -18.31
N ARG A 26 2.90 7.56 -17.60
CA ARG A 26 1.80 6.60 -17.42
C ARG A 26 1.18 6.25 -18.76
N GLU A 27 0.92 7.26 -19.56
CA GLU A 27 0.30 7.14 -20.88
C GLU A 27 1.23 6.35 -21.81
N SER A 28 2.53 6.62 -21.77
CA SER A 28 3.51 5.89 -22.60
C SER A 28 3.61 4.42 -22.20
N LEU A 29 3.59 4.11 -20.90
CA LEU A 29 3.63 2.74 -20.40
C LEU A 29 2.33 1.98 -20.68
N TYR A 30 1.18 2.63 -20.54
CA TYR A 30 -0.13 2.04 -20.86
C TYR A 30 -0.23 1.68 -22.34
N LEU A 31 0.12 2.63 -23.22
CA LEU A 31 0.14 2.43 -24.67
C LEU A 31 1.11 1.31 -25.06
N TYR A 32 2.30 1.26 -24.46
CA TYR A 32 3.29 0.23 -24.75
C TYR A 32 2.85 -1.16 -24.26
N SER A 33 2.28 -1.27 -23.05
CA SER A 33 1.74 -2.53 -22.52
C SER A 33 0.61 -3.07 -23.40
N SER A 34 -0.37 -2.23 -23.77
CA SER A 34 -1.47 -2.63 -24.65
C SER A 34 -0.98 -3.06 -26.03
N TYR A 35 0.04 -2.40 -26.58
CA TYR A 35 0.65 -2.81 -27.84
C TYR A 35 1.30 -4.19 -27.71
N THR A 36 2.07 -4.42 -26.65
CA THR A 36 2.76 -5.70 -26.44
C THR A 36 1.82 -6.88 -26.18
N SER A 37 0.70 -6.66 -25.47
CA SER A 37 -0.25 -7.73 -25.18
C SER A 37 -1.19 -8.03 -26.35
N ASN A 38 -1.72 -6.99 -27.00
CA ASN A 38 -2.80 -7.14 -27.97
C ASN A 38 -2.32 -7.27 -29.42
N ILE A 39 -1.12 -6.75 -29.75
CA ILE A 39 -0.61 -6.73 -31.13
C ILE A 39 0.54 -7.71 -31.32
N THR A 40 1.53 -7.71 -30.43
CA THR A 40 2.69 -8.60 -30.55
C THR A 40 2.58 -9.89 -29.73
N TYR A 41 1.54 -10.03 -28.90
CA TYR A 41 1.30 -11.17 -28.02
C TYR A 41 2.48 -11.51 -27.07
N GLU A 42 3.31 -10.51 -26.74
CA GLU A 42 4.42 -10.61 -25.79
C GLU A 42 3.90 -10.41 -24.35
N ILE A 43 3.09 -11.37 -23.87
CA ILE A 43 2.36 -11.28 -22.60
C ILE A 43 3.29 -11.02 -21.41
N GLU A 44 4.44 -11.70 -21.34
CA GLU A 44 5.40 -11.53 -20.25
C GLU A 44 5.96 -10.11 -20.18
N LYS A 45 6.24 -9.51 -21.34
CA LYS A 45 6.72 -8.13 -21.45
C LYS A 45 5.65 -7.14 -21.04
N SER A 46 4.40 -7.37 -21.46
CA SER A 46 3.25 -6.58 -21.00
C SER A 46 3.12 -6.61 -19.48
N ASN A 47 3.23 -7.80 -18.86
CA ASN A 47 3.13 -7.95 -17.41
C ASN A 47 4.23 -7.16 -16.67
N LEU A 48 5.46 -7.15 -17.18
CA LEU A 48 6.55 -6.36 -16.62
C LEU A 48 6.26 -4.85 -16.69
N ILE A 49 5.69 -4.38 -17.80
CA ILE A 49 5.30 -2.98 -17.99
C ILE A 49 4.14 -2.61 -17.06
N GLU A 50 3.16 -3.50 -16.88
CA GLU A 50 2.05 -3.30 -15.93
C GLU A 50 2.53 -3.22 -14.48
N VAL A 51 3.49 -4.05 -14.08
CA VAL A 51 4.09 -3.95 -12.74
C VAL A 51 4.73 -2.58 -12.54
N LYS A 52 5.43 -2.07 -13.57
CA LYS A 52 6.02 -0.72 -13.55
C LYS A 52 4.95 0.38 -13.51
N LEU A 53 3.86 0.23 -14.26
CA LEU A 53 2.72 1.15 -14.25
C LEU A 53 2.09 1.21 -12.85
N ARG A 54 1.84 0.05 -12.21
CA ARG A 54 1.30 -0.02 -10.84
C ARG A 54 2.26 0.57 -9.81
N ALA A 55 3.57 0.40 -9.99
CA ALA A 55 4.57 1.03 -9.13
C ALA A 55 4.56 2.56 -9.27
N LEU A 56 4.42 3.09 -10.49
CA LEU A 56 4.25 4.53 -10.73
C LEU A 56 2.92 5.05 -10.19
N GLU A 57 1.83 4.30 -10.34
CA GLU A 57 0.55 4.64 -9.74
C GLU A 57 0.64 4.67 -8.21
N ARG A 58 1.39 3.76 -7.58
CA ARG A 58 1.68 3.83 -6.13
C ARG A 58 2.56 5.02 -5.74
N ASN A 59 3.52 5.40 -6.58
CA ASN A 59 4.38 6.56 -6.34
C ASN A 59 3.69 7.91 -6.62
N LEU A 60 2.71 7.95 -7.53
CA LEU A 60 1.84 9.11 -7.77
C LEU A 60 0.73 9.19 -6.72
N SER A 61 0.21 8.04 -6.30
CA SER A 61 -0.70 7.86 -5.16
C SER A 61 0.11 7.68 -3.88
N ASN A 62 1.17 8.48 -3.67
CA ASN A 62 2.02 8.34 -2.50
C ASN A 62 1.24 8.82 -1.28
N PRO A 63 0.67 7.94 -0.43
CA PRO A 63 -0.04 8.37 0.77
C PRO A 63 0.96 8.96 1.79
N LEU A 64 2.25 8.74 1.55
CA LEU A 64 3.37 9.22 2.34
C LEU A 64 3.66 10.72 2.12
N ASN A 65 3.36 11.29 0.96
CA ASN A 65 3.46 12.75 0.76
C ASN A 65 2.29 13.48 1.46
N ASP A 66 1.18 12.78 1.67
CA ASP A 66 0.07 13.26 2.49
C ASP A 66 0.29 13.04 3.99
N LEU A 67 1.38 12.43 4.47
CA LEU A 67 1.63 12.29 5.92
C LEU A 67 1.75 13.65 6.64
N ASN A 68 2.16 14.71 5.94
CA ASN A 68 2.14 16.06 6.51
C ASN A 68 0.72 16.65 6.65
N ASN A 69 -0.28 16.07 5.96
CA ASN A 69 -1.70 16.42 6.03
C ASN A 69 -2.58 15.29 6.61
N PHE A 70 -1.99 14.13 6.92
CA PHE A 70 -2.71 13.01 7.52
C PHE A 70 -2.93 13.36 8.98
N SER A 71 -4.08 13.97 9.27
CA SER A 71 -4.56 14.00 10.64
C SER A 71 -4.77 12.55 11.05
N TRP A 72 -3.85 12.01 11.86
CA TRP A 72 -3.99 10.71 12.51
C TRP A 72 -5.35 10.61 13.24
N PHE A 73 -5.87 11.75 13.68
CA PHE A 73 -7.21 11.96 14.21
C PHE A 73 -8.13 12.65 13.18
N ASN A 74 -8.36 11.98 12.04
CA ASN A 74 -9.48 12.31 11.17
C ASN A 74 -10.69 11.47 11.58
N GLU A 75 -11.88 12.06 11.64
CA GLU A 75 -13.13 11.36 11.97
C GLU A 75 -13.45 10.19 11.02
N SER A 76 -12.83 10.18 9.83
CA SER A 76 -12.91 9.06 8.89
C SER A 76 -12.09 7.83 9.29
N ASN A 77 -11.12 7.96 10.20
CA ASN A 77 -10.17 6.91 10.55
C ASN A 77 -10.60 6.15 11.80
N GLY A 78 -10.45 4.82 11.77
CA GLY A 78 -10.56 3.99 12.96
C GLY A 78 -9.28 4.03 13.78
N ILE A 79 -9.36 4.49 15.02
CA ILE A 79 -8.24 4.49 15.97
C ILE A 79 -8.44 3.38 16.99
N LEU A 80 -7.37 2.62 17.24
CA LEU A 80 -7.23 1.68 18.35
C LEU A 80 -6.00 2.07 19.16
N ILE A 81 -6.10 2.06 20.49
CA ILE A 81 -4.95 2.10 21.40
C ILE A 81 -4.83 0.73 22.03
N ILE A 82 -3.65 0.13 21.89
CA ILE A 82 -3.38 -1.25 22.27
C ILE A 82 -2.30 -1.25 23.34
N SER A 83 -2.47 -2.05 24.39
CA SER A 83 -1.49 -2.21 25.45
C SER A 83 -0.21 -2.87 24.94
N ASN A 84 0.92 -2.33 25.38
CA ASN A 84 2.24 -2.90 25.16
C ASN A 84 2.82 -3.56 26.42
N GLU A 85 2.09 -3.62 27.54
CA GLU A 85 2.60 -4.25 28.75
C GLU A 85 2.68 -5.77 28.57
N THR A 86 3.65 -6.40 29.22
CA THR A 86 3.94 -7.83 29.05
C THR A 86 2.74 -8.72 29.35
N ASP A 87 1.98 -8.38 30.39
CA ASP A 87 0.90 -9.23 30.91
C ASP A 87 -0.40 -9.12 30.10
N ASN A 88 -0.59 -8.04 29.35
CA ASN A 88 -1.78 -7.79 28.54
C ASN A 88 -1.44 -7.30 27.12
N PHE A 89 -0.30 -7.74 26.57
CA PHE A 89 0.16 -7.34 25.25
C PHE A 89 -0.91 -7.61 24.18
N GLY A 90 -1.32 -6.55 23.48
CA GLY A 90 -2.37 -6.65 22.48
C GLY A 90 -3.78 -6.34 22.99
N GLU A 91 -3.99 -6.10 24.28
CA GLU A 91 -5.30 -5.67 24.81
C GLU A 91 -5.69 -4.30 24.24
N ILE A 92 -6.90 -4.17 23.71
CA ILE A 92 -7.41 -2.91 23.19
C ILE A 92 -7.90 -2.05 24.37
N LEU A 93 -7.16 -1.00 24.70
CA LEU A 93 -7.47 -0.06 25.78
C LEU A 93 -8.50 1.00 25.34
N TYR A 94 -8.47 1.37 24.06
CA TYR A 94 -9.39 2.34 23.48
C TYR A 94 -9.71 1.98 22.04
N ALA A 95 -10.96 2.24 21.64
CA ALA A 95 -11.39 2.18 20.26
C ALA A 95 -12.28 3.39 19.95
N SER A 96 -12.04 4.02 18.81
CA SER A 96 -12.95 5.06 18.28
C SER A 96 -14.28 4.45 17.81
N GLN A 97 -15.34 5.25 17.76
CA GLN A 97 -16.62 4.83 17.17
C GLN A 97 -16.44 4.35 15.71
N LYS A 98 -15.53 4.97 14.97
CA LYS A 98 -15.23 4.58 13.59
C LYS A 98 -14.62 3.18 13.50
N SER A 99 -13.80 2.78 14.46
CA SER A 99 -13.27 1.41 14.56
C SER A 99 -14.40 0.40 14.74
N ALA A 100 -15.40 0.72 15.57
CA ALA A 100 -16.57 -0.12 15.76
C ALA A 100 -17.38 -0.32 14.48
N GLU A 101 -17.54 0.75 13.68
CA GLU A 101 -18.15 0.65 12.35
C GLU A 101 -17.33 -0.25 11.41
N ILE A 102 -16.00 -0.07 11.36
CA ILE A 102 -15.11 -0.85 10.49
C ILE A 102 -15.16 -2.34 10.85
N PHE A 103 -15.10 -2.69 12.13
CA PHE A 103 -15.19 -4.08 12.57
C PHE A 103 -16.62 -4.62 12.53
N SER A 104 -17.63 -3.77 12.28
CA SER A 104 -19.05 -4.13 12.39
C SER A 104 -19.39 -4.78 13.74
N LEU A 105 -18.77 -4.27 14.81
CA LEU A 105 -18.91 -4.76 16.17
C LEU A 105 -19.16 -3.60 17.13
N PRO A 106 -19.96 -3.80 18.20
CA PRO A 106 -20.16 -2.75 19.18
C PRO A 106 -18.87 -2.47 19.95
N LEU A 107 -18.61 -1.20 20.30
CA LEU A 107 -17.39 -0.77 21.03
C LEU A 107 -17.05 -1.64 22.24
N LYS A 108 -18.06 -2.00 23.05
CA LYS A 108 -17.92 -2.84 24.25
C LYS A 108 -17.40 -4.26 23.99
N LYS A 109 -17.43 -4.73 22.73
CA LYS A 109 -16.87 -6.02 22.31
C LYS A 109 -15.46 -5.90 21.76
N ILE A 110 -15.02 -4.69 21.46
CA ILE A 110 -13.70 -4.40 20.92
C ILE A 110 -12.76 -4.01 22.06
N ILE A 111 -13.20 -3.10 22.93
CA ILE A 111 -12.45 -2.70 24.13
C ILE A 111 -12.27 -3.90 25.07
N SER A 112 -11.08 -4.04 25.62
CA SER A 112 -10.62 -5.16 26.47
C SER A 112 -10.52 -6.53 25.76
N ASP A 113 -10.83 -6.61 24.46
CA ASP A 113 -10.45 -7.78 23.67
C ASP A 113 -9.00 -7.64 23.18
N ASN A 114 -8.42 -8.73 22.73
CA ASN A 114 -7.07 -8.75 22.19
C ASN A 114 -7.10 -8.43 20.68
N PHE A 115 -6.35 -7.40 20.26
CA PHE A 115 -6.22 -6.97 18.87
C PHE A 115 -5.87 -8.12 17.92
N PHE A 116 -5.03 -9.06 18.35
CA PHE A 116 -4.62 -10.19 17.53
C PHE A 116 -5.76 -11.20 17.27
N ASN A 117 -6.91 -11.08 17.93
CA ASN A 117 -8.11 -11.86 17.62
C ASN A 117 -8.86 -11.35 16.38
N PHE A 118 -8.63 -10.10 15.99
CA PHE A 118 -9.20 -9.49 14.77
C PHE A 118 -8.33 -9.74 13.53
N ILE A 119 -7.20 -10.41 13.70
CA ILE A 119 -6.29 -10.76 12.60
C ILE A 119 -6.58 -12.19 12.15
N ASP A 120 -6.56 -12.41 10.85
CA ASP A 120 -6.64 -13.73 10.25
C ASP A 120 -5.60 -14.68 10.88
N LEU A 121 -6.05 -15.89 11.19
CA LEU A 121 -5.30 -16.90 11.91
C LEU A 121 -3.98 -17.25 11.22
N TYR A 122 -3.92 -17.17 9.89
CA TYR A 122 -2.72 -17.42 9.10
C TYR A 122 -1.62 -16.36 9.33
N TYR A 123 -2.01 -15.11 9.60
CA TYR A 123 -1.07 -13.99 9.78
C TYR A 123 -0.84 -13.60 11.24
N LYS A 124 -1.65 -14.12 12.16
CA LYS A 124 -1.68 -13.72 13.58
C LYS A 124 -0.29 -13.72 14.23
N GLU A 125 0.46 -14.82 14.13
CA GLU A 125 1.77 -14.93 14.77
C GLU A 125 2.81 -14.00 14.13
N LYS A 126 2.79 -13.86 12.81
CA LYS A 126 3.66 -12.91 12.11
C LYS A 126 3.40 -11.47 12.56
N VAL A 127 2.14 -11.06 12.67
CA VAL A 127 1.81 -9.69 13.13
C VAL A 127 2.20 -9.50 14.59
N LYS A 128 2.02 -10.50 15.46
CA LYS A 128 2.51 -10.43 16.84
C LYS A 128 4.02 -10.24 16.93
N GLU A 129 4.79 -10.96 16.12
CA GLU A 129 6.25 -10.83 16.08
C GLU A 129 6.68 -9.43 15.63
N GLU A 130 6.10 -8.92 14.55
CA GLU A 130 6.41 -7.56 14.07
C GLU A 130 5.99 -6.48 15.08
N ALA A 131 4.84 -6.65 15.74
CA ALA A 131 4.41 -5.74 16.80
C ALA A 131 5.41 -5.72 17.98
N LYS A 132 5.91 -6.89 18.39
CA LYS A 132 6.95 -6.99 19.44
C LYS A 132 8.24 -6.28 19.01
N ARG A 133 8.69 -6.50 17.77
CA ARG A 133 9.88 -5.82 17.22
C ARG A 133 9.69 -4.30 17.19
N PHE A 134 8.51 -3.82 16.80
CA PHE A 134 8.19 -2.39 16.80
C PHE A 134 8.26 -1.78 18.20
N VAL A 135 7.70 -2.45 19.21
CA VAL A 135 7.78 -2.00 20.61
C VAL A 135 9.23 -1.98 21.10
N GLN A 136 10.02 -3.01 20.79
CA GLN A 136 11.43 -3.02 21.14
C GLN A 136 12.19 -1.87 20.48
N PHE A 137 11.96 -1.63 19.18
CA PHE A 137 12.60 -0.53 18.46
C PHE A 137 12.22 0.84 19.02
N SER A 138 10.94 1.07 19.32
CA SER A 138 10.45 2.33 19.89
C SER A 138 10.91 2.56 21.33
N SER A 139 11.17 1.51 22.10
CA SER A 139 11.71 1.62 23.47
C SER A 139 13.19 2.01 23.52
N VAL A 140 13.95 1.74 22.46
CA VAL A 140 15.40 2.03 22.35
C VAL A 140 15.67 3.33 21.59
N SER A 141 14.76 3.71 20.70
CA SER A 141 14.84 4.98 19.99
C SER A 141 14.38 6.09 20.94
N GLU A 142 15.22 7.09 21.21
CA GLU A 142 14.74 8.39 21.67
C GLU A 142 13.83 8.92 20.56
N MET A 143 12.54 8.58 20.60
CA MET A 143 11.57 9.28 19.80
C MET A 143 11.52 10.69 20.37
N ASP A 144 12.12 11.64 19.64
CA ASP A 144 11.76 13.04 19.72
C ASP A 144 10.26 13.10 19.45
N LEU A 145 9.46 12.95 20.50
CA LEU A 145 8.05 13.26 20.50
C LEU A 145 7.97 14.69 20.03
N ILE A 146 7.57 14.86 18.76
CA ILE A 146 7.34 16.16 18.14
C ILE A 146 6.50 16.95 19.15
N LYS A 147 7.13 17.99 19.70
CA LYS A 147 6.55 18.87 20.73
C LYS A 147 5.33 19.58 20.13
N GLY A 148 4.19 18.89 20.14
CA GLY A 148 2.92 19.40 19.64
C GLY A 148 1.72 18.67 20.24
N PHE A 149 1.92 17.83 21.25
CA PHE A 149 0.89 17.01 21.89
C PHE A 149 0.44 17.49 23.28
N PHE A 150 0.76 18.72 23.66
CA PHE A 150 0.16 19.40 24.83
C PHE A 150 -0.30 20.80 24.45
#